data_AF-A0A081HTX3-F1
#
_entry.id   AF-A0A081HTX3-F1
#
_cell.length_a   1.000
_cell.length_b   1.000
_cell.length_c   1.000
_cell.angle_alpha   90.00
_cell.angle_beta   90.00
_cell.angle_gamma   90.00
#
_symmetry.space_group_name_H-M   'P 1'
#
loop_
_entity.id
_entity.type
_entity.pdbx_description
1 polymer ?
#
loop_
_entity_poly.entity_id
_entity_poly.type
_entity_poly.pdbx_seq_one_letter_code
_entity_poly.pdbx_strand_id
1 'polypeptide(L)'
;MRSACRNRLPANVIQDDLFGEVEAAEKTAQAAALAASAAARSFLTETPWPDLLGWWLHGDTIEANLDRGEAKASYRRGPNGIPGWAWAIWRDGLRFEAGDTWQGWNQRPRWCIPWPELRRLRAAHPEVTAQLHALAVGRGHPNGLGWRWWTDPFSLHPDGWHSSYFDDEQQPDWYDGCARPETAYADRMEAWRLVLGIVGEATLSVNDQRATR
;
A
#
# COMPACT_ATOMS: atom_id res chain seq x y z
N MET A 1 -21.83 -59.04 -44.75
CA MET A 1 -21.94 -58.74 -43.29
C MET A 1 -20.65 -58.05 -42.86
N ARG A 2 -20.70 -56.74 -42.55
CA ARG A 2 -19.54 -55.96 -42.10
C ARG A 2 -19.62 -55.82 -40.58
N SER A 3 -18.69 -56.44 -39.84
CA SER A 3 -18.52 -56.21 -38.41
C SER A 3 -17.75 -54.92 -38.19
N ALA A 4 -18.34 -53.99 -37.44
CA ALA A 4 -17.77 -52.71 -37.07
C ALA A 4 -16.68 -52.87 -36.00
N CYS A 5 -15.48 -52.33 -36.27
CA CYS A 5 -14.49 -52.05 -35.24
C CYS A 5 -15.06 -51.02 -34.26
N ARG A 6 -15.23 -51.41 -32.99
CA ARG A 6 -15.49 -50.48 -31.89
C ARG A 6 -14.20 -49.72 -31.58
N ASN A 7 -14.14 -48.44 -31.96
CA ASN A 7 -13.18 -47.50 -31.44
C ASN A 7 -13.44 -47.29 -29.93
N ARG A 8 -12.58 -47.84 -29.08
CA ARG A 8 -12.44 -47.41 -27.68
C ARG A 8 -11.65 -46.11 -27.70
N LEU A 9 -12.30 -44.99 -27.40
CA LEU A 9 -11.57 -43.80 -26.95
C LEU A 9 -10.94 -44.12 -25.58
N PRO A 10 -9.65 -43.82 -25.36
CA PRO A 10 -9.01 -44.05 -24.08
C PRO A 10 -9.56 -43.06 -23.05
N ALA A 11 -10.32 -43.58 -22.08
CA ALA A 11 -10.88 -42.80 -20.97
C ALA A 11 -9.83 -42.16 -20.04
N ASN A 12 -8.54 -42.48 -20.21
CA ASN A 12 -7.46 -41.96 -19.38
C ASN A 12 -6.89 -40.61 -19.83
N VAL A 13 -7.10 -40.17 -21.08
CA VAL A 13 -6.46 -38.93 -21.57
C VAL A 13 -7.14 -37.67 -21.03
N ILE A 14 -8.44 -37.74 -20.76
CA ILE A 14 -9.23 -36.59 -20.28
C ILE A 14 -8.93 -36.28 -18.79
N GLN A 15 -8.51 -37.29 -18.03
CA GLN A 15 -8.29 -37.14 -16.59
C GLN A 15 -6.89 -36.58 -16.26
N ASP A 16 -5.87 -36.91 -17.05
CA ASP A 16 -4.51 -36.37 -16.88
C ASP A 16 -4.39 -34.89 -17.33
N ASP A 17 -5.19 -34.47 -18.30
CA ASP A 17 -5.24 -33.07 -18.79
C ASP A 17 -5.80 -32.11 -17.73
N LEU A 18 -6.84 -32.54 -17.00
CA LEU A 18 -7.46 -31.76 -15.92
C LEU A 18 -6.50 -31.46 -14.76
N PHE A 19 -5.61 -32.39 -14.41
CA PHE A 19 -4.61 -32.13 -13.36
C PHE A 19 -3.52 -31.15 -13.84
N GLY A 20 -3.10 -31.25 -15.11
CA GLY A 20 -2.16 -30.30 -15.72
C GLY A 20 -2.75 -28.89 -15.82
N GLU A 21 -4.01 -28.77 -16.21
CA GLU A 21 -4.74 -27.49 -16.28
C GLU A 21 -4.94 -26.86 -14.90
N VAL A 22 -5.28 -27.65 -13.88
CA VAL A 22 -5.41 -27.16 -12.49
C VAL A 22 -4.06 -26.71 -11.94
N GLU A 23 -3.00 -27.51 -12.12
CA GLU A 23 -1.65 -27.13 -11.66
C GLU A 23 -1.15 -25.87 -12.39
N ALA A 24 -1.42 -25.74 -13.69
CA ALA A 24 -1.09 -24.55 -14.46
C ALA A 24 -1.88 -23.33 -13.96
N ALA A 25 -3.18 -23.48 -13.71
CA ALA A 25 -4.03 -22.42 -13.18
C ALA A 25 -3.59 -21.98 -11.77
N GLU A 26 -3.23 -22.91 -10.90
CA GLU A 26 -2.69 -22.63 -9.56
C GLU A 26 -1.36 -21.87 -9.63
N LYS A 27 -0.44 -22.30 -10.51
CA LYS A 27 0.83 -21.59 -10.74
C LYS A 27 0.60 -20.18 -11.27
N THR A 28 -0.33 -20.00 -12.22
CA THR A 28 -0.68 -18.67 -12.74
C THR A 28 -1.31 -17.81 -11.65
N ALA A 29 -2.22 -18.35 -10.83
CA ALA A 29 -2.83 -17.62 -9.72
C ALA A 29 -1.79 -17.22 -8.67
N GLN A 30 -0.84 -18.10 -8.34
CA GLN A 30 0.25 -17.81 -7.42
C GLN A 30 1.18 -16.72 -7.98
N ALA A 31 1.57 -16.80 -9.25
CA ALA A 31 2.38 -15.78 -9.89
C ALA A 31 1.67 -14.41 -9.91
N ALA A 32 0.36 -14.40 -10.19
CA ALA A 32 -0.44 -13.18 -10.14
C ALA A 32 -0.54 -12.60 -8.72
N ALA A 33 -0.70 -13.45 -7.70
CA ALA A 33 -0.71 -13.01 -6.30
C ALA A 33 0.63 -12.42 -5.87
N LEU A 34 1.75 -13.03 -6.27
CA LEU A 34 3.10 -12.51 -6.01
C LEU A 34 3.32 -11.17 -6.71
N ALA A 35 2.87 -11.03 -7.96
CA ALA A 35 2.95 -9.77 -8.70
C ALA A 35 2.09 -8.66 -8.06
N ALA A 36 0.88 -8.99 -7.60
CA ALA A 36 0.01 -8.05 -6.90
C ALA A 36 0.60 -7.63 -5.54
N SER A 37 1.18 -8.57 -4.78
CA SER A 37 1.91 -8.27 -3.55
C SER A 37 3.13 -7.38 -3.83
N ALA A 38 3.89 -7.63 -4.90
CA ALA A 38 5.03 -6.80 -5.26
C ALA A 38 4.60 -5.37 -5.64
N ALA A 39 3.50 -5.23 -6.39
CA ALA A 39 2.93 -3.93 -6.71
C ALA A 39 2.45 -3.18 -5.46
N ALA A 40 1.83 -3.86 -4.49
CA ALA A 40 1.44 -3.27 -3.21
C ALA A 40 2.65 -2.76 -2.42
N ARG A 41 3.74 -3.53 -2.40
CA ARG A 41 5.01 -3.08 -1.80
C ARG A 41 5.54 -1.83 -2.49
N SER A 42 5.71 -1.87 -3.82
CA SER A 42 6.18 -0.72 -4.60
C SER A 42 5.32 0.52 -4.36
N PHE A 43 4.00 0.38 -4.34
CA PHE A 43 3.10 1.47 -3.98
C PHE A 43 3.44 2.06 -2.61
N LEU A 44 3.55 1.23 -1.57
CA LEU A 44 3.79 1.71 -0.22
C LEU A 44 5.23 2.18 0.04
N THR A 45 6.21 1.80 -0.78
CA THR A 45 7.63 2.18 -0.60
C THR A 45 8.12 3.28 -1.53
N GLU A 46 7.70 3.29 -2.81
CA GLU A 46 8.15 4.26 -3.80
C GLU A 46 7.31 5.54 -3.74
N THR A 47 6.00 5.37 -3.57
CA THR A 47 5.05 6.47 -3.41
C THR A 47 4.19 6.23 -2.17
N PRO A 48 4.80 6.21 -0.97
CA PRO A 48 4.09 5.89 0.26
C PRO A 48 2.78 6.65 0.38
N TRP A 49 1.74 5.92 0.79
CA TRP A 49 0.50 6.54 1.23
C TRP A 49 0.84 7.59 2.30
N PRO A 50 0.49 8.88 2.11
CA PRO A 50 0.99 9.96 2.97
C PRO A 50 0.70 9.78 4.46
N ASP A 51 -0.39 9.07 4.78
CA ASP A 51 -0.84 8.84 6.15
C ASP A 51 -0.35 7.50 6.71
N LEU A 52 0.53 6.75 6.03
CA LEU A 52 0.93 5.40 6.45
C LEU A 52 1.50 5.35 7.87
N LEU A 53 2.41 6.28 8.21
CA LEU A 53 2.96 6.38 9.57
C LEU A 53 1.88 6.75 10.59
N GLY A 54 1.01 7.70 10.24
CA GLY A 54 -0.15 8.06 11.06
C GLY A 54 -1.08 6.87 11.29
N TRP A 55 -1.39 6.10 10.26
CA TRP A 55 -2.24 4.91 10.32
C TRP A 55 -1.60 3.80 11.13
N TRP A 56 -0.27 3.67 11.10
CA TRP A 56 0.42 2.66 11.90
C TRP A 56 0.11 2.83 13.40
N LEU A 57 0.26 4.06 13.92
CA LEU A 57 0.08 4.36 15.35
C LEU A 57 -1.36 4.76 15.72
N HIS A 58 -2.13 5.32 14.78
CA HIS A 58 -3.49 5.84 14.99
C HIS A 58 -4.52 5.19 14.05
N GLY A 59 -4.30 3.93 13.69
CA GLY A 59 -5.10 3.20 12.70
C GLY A 59 -6.60 3.25 12.96
N ASP A 60 -7.03 3.05 14.20
CA ASP A 60 -8.46 3.08 14.54
C ASP A 60 -9.10 4.45 14.28
N THR A 61 -8.39 5.54 14.58
CA THR A 61 -8.85 6.90 14.33
C THR A 61 -8.90 7.21 12.83
N ILE A 62 -7.89 6.80 12.08
CA ILE A 62 -7.84 7.02 10.62
C ILE A 62 -8.90 6.17 9.92
N GLU A 63 -9.06 4.91 10.32
CA GLU A 63 -10.09 4.01 9.80
C GLU A 63 -11.52 4.47 10.15
N ALA A 64 -11.73 5.10 11.31
CA ALA A 64 -13.01 5.67 11.71
C ALA A 64 -13.42 6.90 10.89
N ASN A 65 -12.45 7.69 10.43
CA ASN A 65 -12.67 8.90 9.63
C ASN A 65 -12.80 8.63 8.12
N LEU A 66 -12.82 7.37 7.68
CA LEU A 66 -12.92 7.02 6.27
C LEU A 66 -14.31 7.32 5.72
N ASP A 67 -14.34 8.27 4.79
CA ASP A 67 -15.54 8.74 4.12
C ASP A 67 -16.19 7.57 3.34
N ARG A 68 -17.49 7.32 3.58
CA ARG A 68 -18.20 6.13 3.08
C ARG A 68 -18.87 6.33 1.71
N GLY A 69 -18.75 7.53 1.13
CA GLY A 69 -19.68 8.00 0.09
C GLY A 69 -19.08 8.52 -1.22
N GLU A 70 -17.87 9.08 -1.22
CA GLU A 70 -17.31 9.71 -2.43
C GLU A 70 -15.95 9.10 -2.79
N ALA A 71 -15.80 8.72 -4.07
CA ALA A 71 -14.53 8.22 -4.59
C ALA A 71 -13.50 9.37 -4.65
N LYS A 72 -12.91 9.73 -3.52
CA LYS A 72 -11.78 10.67 -3.44
C LYS A 72 -10.49 9.89 -3.68
N ALA A 73 -10.28 9.52 -4.93
CA ALA A 73 -8.98 8.99 -5.34
C ALA A 73 -7.95 10.12 -5.27
N SER A 74 -6.79 9.81 -4.74
CA SER A 74 -5.61 10.67 -4.71
C SER A 74 -4.59 10.11 -5.71
N TYR A 75 -3.72 10.98 -6.21
CA TYR A 75 -2.65 10.59 -7.13
C TYR A 75 -1.39 11.38 -6.83
N ARG A 76 -0.25 10.69 -6.87
CA ARG A 76 1.07 11.31 -6.74
C ARG A 76 1.98 10.69 -7.79
N ARG A 77 2.71 11.55 -8.51
CA ARG A 77 3.71 11.11 -9.51
C ARG A 77 4.89 10.42 -8.83
N GLY A 78 5.48 9.47 -9.55
CA GLY A 78 6.74 8.85 -9.14
C GLY A 78 7.93 9.80 -9.39
N PRO A 79 9.11 9.46 -8.87
CA PRO A 79 10.32 10.21 -9.13
C PRO A 79 10.67 10.21 -10.64
N ASN A 80 11.37 11.25 -11.09
CA ASN A 80 11.95 11.34 -12.44
C ASN A 80 10.96 11.18 -13.60
N GLY A 81 9.71 11.62 -13.41
CA GLY A 81 8.68 11.57 -14.47
C GLY A 81 8.07 10.19 -14.70
N ILE A 82 8.36 9.21 -13.84
CA ILE A 82 7.73 7.89 -13.86
C ILE A 82 6.25 8.02 -13.45
N PRO A 83 5.33 7.29 -14.11
CA PRO A 83 3.94 7.19 -13.65
C PRO A 83 3.93 6.78 -12.17
N GLY A 84 3.25 7.56 -11.34
CA GLY A 84 3.22 7.28 -9.91
C GLY A 84 2.07 6.35 -9.56
N TRP A 85 1.43 6.62 -8.43
CA TRP A 85 0.38 5.76 -7.91
C TRP A 85 -0.88 6.56 -7.63
N ALA A 86 -2.02 6.00 -8.05
CA ALA A 86 -3.32 6.42 -7.58
C ALA A 86 -3.70 5.56 -6.38
N TRP A 87 -4.28 6.16 -5.35
CA TRP A 87 -4.80 5.44 -4.20
C TRP A 87 -6.14 5.99 -3.75
N ALA A 88 -6.89 5.18 -3.03
CA ALA A 88 -8.12 5.62 -2.39
C ALA A 88 -8.29 4.85 -1.09
N ILE A 89 -8.64 5.58 -0.03
CA ILE A 89 -8.94 4.96 1.25
C ILE A 89 -10.43 4.62 1.27
N TRP A 90 -10.78 3.36 1.53
CA TRP A 90 -12.18 2.89 1.44
C TRP A 90 -12.55 1.94 2.57
N ARG A 91 -13.83 1.59 2.69
CA ARG A 91 -14.34 0.71 3.76
C ARG A 91 -13.67 -0.68 3.80
N ASP A 92 -13.21 -1.17 2.65
CA ASP A 92 -12.67 -2.52 2.49
C ASP A 92 -11.14 -2.56 2.61
N GLY A 93 -10.47 -1.45 2.41
CA GLY A 93 -9.01 -1.39 2.45
C GLY A 93 -8.43 -0.15 1.80
N LEU A 94 -7.10 -0.17 1.71
CA LEU A 94 -6.32 0.79 0.95
C LEU A 94 -6.28 0.34 -0.51
N ARG A 95 -6.95 1.08 -1.38
CA ARG A 95 -6.97 0.79 -2.81
C ARG A 95 -5.82 1.49 -3.50
N PHE A 96 -5.24 0.85 -4.50
CA PHE A 96 -4.13 1.39 -5.27
C PHE A 96 -4.12 0.90 -6.72
N GLU A 97 -3.53 1.69 -7.62
CA GLU A 97 -3.34 1.37 -9.03
C GLU A 97 -2.20 2.23 -9.59
N ALA A 98 -1.38 1.65 -10.47
CA ALA A 98 -0.30 2.39 -11.11
C ALA A 98 -0.88 3.48 -12.03
N GLY A 99 -0.23 4.63 -12.09
CA GLY A 99 -0.72 5.83 -12.78
C GLY A 99 -0.92 5.65 -14.29
N ASP A 100 -0.20 4.72 -14.90
CA ASP A 100 -0.30 4.36 -16.31
C ASP A 100 -1.52 3.48 -16.64
N THR A 101 -2.06 2.78 -15.63
CA THR A 101 -3.21 1.88 -15.78
C THR A 101 -4.48 2.44 -15.14
N TRP A 102 -4.35 3.43 -14.26
CA TRP A 102 -5.48 4.07 -13.60
C TRP A 102 -6.31 4.94 -14.56
N GLN A 103 -7.63 4.76 -14.51
CA GLN A 103 -8.58 5.36 -15.45
C GLN A 103 -9.00 6.81 -15.09
N GLY A 104 -8.34 7.43 -14.13
CA GLY A 104 -8.54 8.84 -13.73
C GLY A 104 -9.46 9.04 -12.52
N TRP A 105 -9.60 10.31 -12.12
CA TRP A 105 -10.18 10.74 -10.82
C TRP A 105 -11.57 10.20 -10.48
N ASN A 106 -12.37 9.88 -11.50
CA ASN A 106 -13.72 9.34 -11.32
C ASN A 106 -13.74 7.81 -11.13
N GLN A 107 -12.58 7.16 -11.21
CA GLN A 107 -12.43 5.72 -11.14
C GLN A 107 -11.68 5.32 -9.87
N ARG A 108 -12.22 4.32 -9.18
CA ARG A 108 -11.56 3.76 -8.01
C ARG A 108 -10.40 2.88 -8.47
N PRO A 109 -9.22 2.99 -7.84
CA PRO A 109 -8.14 2.05 -8.09
C PRO A 109 -8.59 0.60 -7.89
N ARG A 110 -8.14 -0.29 -8.77
CA ARG A 110 -8.63 -1.68 -8.82
C ARG A 110 -8.10 -2.58 -7.70
N TRP A 111 -6.84 -2.42 -7.31
CA TRP A 111 -6.24 -3.30 -6.31
C TRP A 111 -6.60 -2.82 -4.92
N CYS A 112 -6.75 -3.75 -3.99
CA CYS A 112 -7.09 -3.44 -2.61
C CYS A 112 -6.22 -4.24 -1.65
N ILE A 113 -5.54 -3.54 -0.74
CA ILE A 113 -4.91 -4.12 0.44
C ILE A 113 -5.95 -4.05 1.58
N PRO A 114 -6.53 -5.17 2.01
CA PRO A 114 -7.59 -5.15 3.02
C PRO A 114 -7.11 -4.60 4.36
N TRP A 115 -7.99 -3.90 5.10
CA TRP A 115 -7.64 -3.44 6.46
C TRP A 115 -7.16 -4.55 7.38
N PRO A 116 -7.78 -5.75 7.41
CA PRO A 116 -7.26 -6.86 8.21
C PRO A 116 -5.84 -7.28 7.84
N GLU A 117 -5.44 -7.13 6.57
CA GLU A 117 -4.09 -7.48 6.12
C GLU A 117 -3.07 -6.47 6.65
N LEU A 118 -3.34 -5.17 6.50
CA LEU A 118 -2.46 -4.14 7.05
C LEU A 118 -2.38 -4.24 8.58
N ARG A 119 -3.51 -4.46 9.27
CA ARG A 119 -3.52 -4.67 10.73
C ARG A 119 -2.72 -5.92 11.14
N ARG A 120 -2.78 -7.00 10.35
CA ARG A 120 -1.95 -8.20 10.58
C ARG A 120 -0.47 -7.89 10.41
N LEU A 121 -0.10 -7.15 9.37
CA LEU A 121 1.29 -6.69 9.17
C LEU A 121 1.76 -5.92 10.41
N ARG A 122 1.00 -4.90 10.84
CA ARG A 122 1.32 -4.14 12.05
C ARG A 122 1.47 -5.04 13.28
N ALA A 123 0.53 -5.95 13.50
CA ALA A 123 0.52 -6.85 14.65
C ALA A 123 1.71 -7.83 14.67
N ALA A 124 2.27 -8.15 13.50
CA ALA A 124 3.46 -9.00 13.39
C ALA A 124 4.77 -8.29 13.78
N HIS A 125 4.75 -6.96 13.93
CA HIS A 125 5.92 -6.14 14.24
C HIS A 125 5.73 -5.26 15.50
N PRO A 126 5.49 -5.88 16.68
CA PRO A 126 5.32 -5.15 17.94
C PRO A 126 6.57 -4.36 18.33
N GLU A 127 7.77 -4.87 18.02
CA GLU A 127 9.05 -4.22 18.32
C GLU A 127 9.23 -2.89 17.57
N VAL A 128 8.87 -2.85 16.28
CA VAL A 128 8.93 -1.62 15.50
C VAL A 128 7.82 -0.67 15.95
N THR A 129 6.63 -1.20 16.23
CA THR A 129 5.52 -0.39 16.77
C THR A 129 5.91 0.30 18.08
N ALA A 130 6.64 -0.37 18.97
CA ALA A 130 7.17 0.23 20.19
C ALA A 130 8.21 1.33 19.91
N GLN A 131 9.12 1.12 18.96
CA GLN A 131 10.10 2.14 18.55
C GLN A 131 9.42 3.38 17.96
N LEU A 132 8.43 3.17 17.08
CA LEU A 132 7.64 4.25 16.50
C LEU A 132 6.90 5.04 17.57
N HIS A 133 6.31 4.37 18.57
CA HIS A 133 5.71 5.06 19.71
C HIS A 133 6.74 5.94 20.44
N ALA A 134 7.95 5.46 20.68
CA ALA A 134 9.01 6.22 21.35
C ALA A 134 9.41 7.49 20.56
N LEU A 135 9.54 7.37 19.23
CA LEU A 135 9.83 8.50 18.33
C LEU A 135 8.67 9.50 18.28
N ALA A 136 7.43 9.01 18.30
CA ALA A 136 6.21 9.81 18.24
C ALA A 136 5.86 10.54 19.55
N VAL A 137 6.50 10.21 20.68
CA VAL A 137 6.21 10.88 21.97
C VAL A 137 6.42 12.39 21.84
N GLY A 138 5.35 13.15 22.07
CA GLY A 138 5.37 14.61 22.01
C GLY A 138 5.37 15.19 20.60
N ARG A 139 5.05 14.41 19.56
CA ARG A 139 4.92 14.87 18.16
C ARG A 139 3.52 15.33 17.77
N GLY A 140 2.59 15.35 18.73
CA GLY A 140 1.19 15.70 18.50
C GLY A 140 0.37 14.55 17.92
N HIS A 141 -0.69 14.87 17.19
CA HIS A 141 -1.60 13.91 16.55
C HIS A 141 -1.64 14.17 15.03
N PRO A 142 -1.76 13.13 14.17
CA PRO A 142 -1.79 13.31 12.72
C PRO A 142 -2.89 14.26 12.23
N ASN A 143 -4.01 14.34 12.94
CA ASN A 143 -5.12 15.25 12.62
C ASN A 143 -5.09 16.57 13.42
N GLY A 144 -3.94 16.96 13.98
CA GLY A 144 -3.77 18.15 14.82
C GLY A 144 -2.67 19.09 14.32
N LEU A 145 -2.15 19.95 15.19
CA LEU A 145 -1.09 20.91 14.84
C LEU A 145 0.21 20.22 14.39
N GLY A 146 0.55 19.08 15.00
CA GLY A 146 1.76 18.32 14.68
C GLY A 146 1.70 17.47 13.41
N TRP A 147 0.67 17.63 12.56
CA TRP A 147 0.41 16.78 11.38
C TRP A 147 1.64 16.60 10.46
N ARG A 148 2.48 17.63 10.32
CA ARG A 148 3.68 17.60 9.46
C ARG A 148 4.66 16.50 9.83
N TRP A 149 4.76 16.15 11.11
CA TRP A 149 5.64 15.05 11.55
C TRP A 149 5.16 13.69 11.01
N TRP A 150 3.85 13.53 10.85
CA TRP A 150 3.20 12.28 10.46
C TRP A 150 3.15 12.06 8.95
N THR A 151 3.15 13.13 8.17
CA THR A 151 3.07 13.07 6.72
C THR A 151 4.35 12.51 6.11
N ASP A 152 4.22 11.79 5.01
CA ASP A 152 5.34 11.37 4.17
C ASP A 152 6.20 12.58 3.77
N PRO A 153 7.53 12.57 4.04
CA PRO A 153 8.46 13.60 3.57
C PRO A 153 8.29 13.94 2.10
N PHE A 154 8.05 12.92 1.25
CA PHE A 154 7.93 13.14 -0.18
C PHE A 154 6.59 13.73 -0.63
N SER A 155 5.55 13.71 0.22
CA SER A 155 4.23 14.30 -0.10
C SER A 155 4.18 15.81 0.05
N LEU A 156 5.05 16.40 0.87
CA LEU A 156 5.08 17.84 1.11
C LEU A 156 5.80 18.60 -0.01
N HIS A 157 6.40 17.88 -0.97
CA HIS A 157 7.06 18.46 -2.13
C HIS A 157 6.08 18.58 -3.30
N PRO A 158 5.70 19.81 -3.73
CA PRO A 158 4.72 20.01 -4.80
C PRO A 158 5.13 19.36 -6.13
N ASP A 159 6.43 19.39 -6.44
CA ASP A 159 6.96 18.99 -7.76
C ASP A 159 8.11 17.98 -7.70
N GLY A 160 8.43 17.48 -6.49
CA GLY A 160 9.65 16.72 -6.25
C GLY A 160 10.90 17.62 -6.31
N TRP A 161 11.69 17.61 -5.25
CA TRP A 161 13.09 18.05 -5.28
C TRP A 161 13.37 19.55 -5.49
N HIS A 162 12.51 20.48 -5.07
CA HIS A 162 12.99 21.87 -4.88
C HIS A 162 13.73 21.97 -3.54
N SER A 163 15.03 22.22 -3.58
CA SER A 163 15.95 22.09 -2.43
C SER A 163 15.56 22.91 -1.20
N SER A 164 14.92 24.07 -1.39
CA SER A 164 14.50 24.94 -0.28
C SER A 164 13.54 24.26 0.71
N TYR A 165 12.67 23.37 0.25
CA TYR A 165 11.72 22.69 1.15
C TYR A 165 12.42 21.63 2.02
N PHE A 166 13.50 21.02 1.51
CA PHE A 166 14.31 20.10 2.29
C PHE A 166 15.07 20.82 3.42
N ASP A 167 15.50 22.07 3.16
CA ASP A 167 16.16 22.91 4.16
C ASP A 167 15.17 23.41 5.22
N ASP A 168 13.93 23.74 4.81
CA ASP A 168 12.86 24.17 5.71
C ASP A 168 12.37 23.03 6.63
N GLU A 169 12.21 21.81 6.11
CA GLU A 169 11.77 20.64 6.90
C GLU A 169 12.77 20.23 8.00
N GLN A 170 14.02 20.68 7.89
CA GLN A 170 15.05 20.47 8.92
C GLN A 170 15.00 21.52 10.04
N GLN A 171 14.27 22.63 9.84
CA GLN A 171 14.20 23.68 10.84
C GLN A 171 13.24 23.30 11.98
N PRO A 172 13.58 23.59 13.25
CA PRO A 172 12.71 23.26 14.38
C PRO A 172 11.33 23.93 14.32
N ASP A 173 11.26 25.17 13.85
CA ASP A 173 10.03 25.96 13.73
C ASP A 173 9.04 25.42 12.68
N TRP A 174 9.47 24.50 11.81
CA TRP A 174 8.59 23.78 10.92
C TRP A 174 7.57 22.90 11.67
N TYR A 175 7.92 22.40 12.85
CA TYR A 175 7.17 21.39 13.61
C TYR A 175 6.28 22.00 14.69
N ASP A 176 5.26 22.75 14.27
CA ASP A 176 4.26 23.34 15.16
C ASP A 176 3.62 22.30 16.11
N GLY A 177 3.55 22.62 17.39
CA GLY A 177 2.94 21.75 18.40
C GLY A 177 3.75 20.51 18.78
N CYS A 178 4.99 20.37 18.29
CA CYS A 178 5.92 19.34 18.75
C CYS A 178 6.67 19.80 20.01
N ALA A 179 6.80 18.91 21.00
CA ALA A 179 7.46 19.19 22.28
C ALA A 179 9.00 19.20 22.18
N ARG A 180 9.58 18.63 21.11
CA ARG A 180 11.04 18.50 20.89
C ARG A 180 11.41 18.82 19.44
N PRO A 181 11.10 20.03 18.94
CA PRO A 181 11.18 20.35 17.51
C PRO A 181 12.59 20.16 16.91
N GLU A 182 13.64 20.27 17.72
CA GLU A 182 15.05 20.15 17.29
C GLU A 182 15.44 18.75 16.81
N THR A 183 14.70 17.73 17.24
CA THR A 183 14.91 16.33 16.84
C THR A 183 13.84 15.82 15.90
N ALA A 184 12.82 16.64 15.60
CA ALA A 184 11.61 16.20 14.92
C ALA A 184 11.88 15.65 13.52
N TYR A 185 12.75 16.31 12.75
CA TYR A 185 13.11 15.86 11.41
C TYR A 185 13.83 14.51 11.42
N ALA A 186 14.88 14.37 12.22
CA ALA A 186 15.65 13.11 12.30
C ALA A 186 14.76 11.95 12.78
N ASP A 187 13.95 12.17 13.80
CA ASP A 187 13.02 11.17 14.33
C ASP A 187 11.94 10.80 13.31
N ARG A 188 11.46 11.76 12.51
CA ARG A 188 10.50 11.52 11.42
C ARG A 188 11.12 10.65 10.33
N MET A 189 12.33 10.98 9.88
CA MET A 189 13.02 10.19 8.86
C MET A 189 13.28 8.76 9.33
N GLU A 190 13.67 8.60 10.60
CA GLU A 190 13.85 7.27 11.20
C GLU A 190 12.52 6.50 11.31
N ALA A 191 11.44 7.17 11.73
CA ALA A 191 10.11 6.55 11.81
C ALA A 191 9.63 6.05 10.45
N TRP A 192 9.79 6.86 9.40
CA TRP A 192 9.48 6.45 8.03
C TRP A 192 10.38 5.32 7.55
N ARG A 193 11.69 5.37 7.82
CA ARG A 193 12.63 4.29 7.48
C ARG A 193 12.21 2.96 8.10
N LEU A 194 11.79 2.95 9.37
CA LEU A 194 11.34 1.76 10.08
C LEU A 194 10.07 1.16 9.44
N VAL A 195 9.04 1.98 9.20
CA VAL A 195 7.78 1.52 8.59
C VAL A 195 8.01 1.01 7.16
N LEU A 196 8.76 1.76 6.35
CA LEU A 196 9.06 1.38 4.97
C LEU A 196 9.91 0.12 4.89
N GLY A 197 10.82 -0.10 5.86
CA GLY A 197 11.61 -1.32 5.97
C GLY A 197 10.72 -2.57 6.13
N ILE A 198 9.74 -2.52 7.04
CA ILE A 198 8.79 -3.63 7.21
C ILE A 198 8.01 -3.89 5.93
N VAL A 199 7.44 -2.81 5.38
CA VAL A 199 6.55 -2.91 4.21
C VAL A 199 7.31 -3.41 2.98
N GLY A 200 8.57 -3.00 2.80
CA GLY A 200 9.42 -3.44 1.71
C GLY A 200 9.73 -4.95 1.72
N GLU A 201 9.64 -5.60 2.88
CA GLU A 201 9.87 -7.05 3.04
C GLU A 201 8.57 -7.86 3.13
N ALA A 202 7.41 -7.19 3.26
CA ALA A 202 6.13 -7.85 3.48
C ALA A 202 5.62 -8.66 2.28
N THR A 203 4.95 -9.79 2.56
CA THR A 203 4.09 -10.46 1.57
C THR A 203 2.65 -10.10 1.89
N LEU A 204 2.01 -9.37 0.99
CA LEU A 204 0.69 -8.78 1.19
C LEU A 204 -0.36 -9.51 0.38
N SER A 205 -1.46 -9.86 1.04
CA SER A 205 -2.68 -10.33 0.37
C SER A 205 -3.38 -9.14 -0.29
N VAL A 206 -3.54 -9.20 -1.61
CA VAL A 206 -4.14 -8.13 -2.42
C VAL A 206 -5.28 -8.69 -3.26
N ASN A 207 -6.41 -7.98 -3.28
CA ASN A 207 -7.59 -8.39 -4.04
C ASN A 207 -7.79 -7.51 -5.27
N ASP A 208 -8.07 -8.12 -6.44
CA ASP A 208 -8.57 -7.38 -7.60
C ASP A 208 -10.07 -7.10 -7.43
N GLN A 209 -10.45 -5.84 -7.29
CA GLN A 209 -11.85 -5.43 -7.13
C GLN A 209 -12.66 -5.51 -8.43
N ARG A 210 -12.01 -5.74 -9.59
CA ARG A 210 -12.72 -6.04 -10.85
C ARG A 210 -13.30 -7.45 -10.87
N ALA A 211 -12.70 -8.39 -10.14
CA ALA A 211 -13.15 -9.79 -10.09
C ALA A 211 -14.41 -10.01 -9.23
N THR A 212 -14.78 -9.02 -8.41
CA THR A 212 -15.94 -9.05 -7.50
C THR A 212 -17.18 -8.31 -8.03
N ARG A 213 -17.21 -7.97 -9.31
CA ARG A 213 -18.36 -7.30 -9.97
C ARG A 213 -19.10 -8.22 -10.92
#